data_AF-A0A0D0CSX1-F1
#
_entry.id   AF-A0A0D0CSX1-F1
#
_cell.length_a   1.000
_cell.length_b   1.000
_cell.length_c   1.000
_cell.angle_alpha   90.00
_cell.angle_beta   90.00
_cell.angle_gamma   90.00
#
_symmetry.space_group_name_H-M   'P 1'
#
loop_
_entity.id
_entity.type
_entity.pdbx_description
1 polymer ?
#
loop_
_entity_poly.entity_id
_entity_poly.type
_entity_poly.pdbx_seq_one_letter_code
_entity_poly.pdbx_strand_id
1 'polypeptide(L)'
;LVVLPHNLLIVDYGLGFLGSVHDVYAFQHTRTSKEHTELLGNYHWIWSDSVYPSEPWCLVPFKKPRGGRLTHDQNTFNRFLSTVKCALYFCDLN
;
A
#
# COMPACT_ATOMS: atom_id res chain seq x y z
N LEU A 1 -3.00 3.98 -7.14
CA LEU A 1 -3.17 5.39 -6.72
C LEU A 1 -2.54 5.64 -5.35
N VAL A 2 -1.64 6.62 -5.23
CA VAL A 2 -1.03 7.05 -3.96
C VAL A 2 -1.45 8.48 -3.68
N VAL A 3 -2.04 8.71 -2.51
CA VAL A 3 -2.59 10.01 -2.09
C VAL A 3 -1.95 10.43 -0.77
N LEU A 4 -1.54 11.69 -0.68
CA LEU A 4 -1.07 12.29 0.55
C LEU A 4 -2.26 12.85 1.35
N PRO A 5 -2.55 12.34 2.56
CA PRO A 5 -3.75 12.74 3.29
C PRO A 5 -3.73 14.19 3.77
N HIS A 6 -2.54 14.77 3.97
CA HIS A 6 -2.40 16.13 4.52
C HIS A 6 -2.75 17.24 3.52
N ASN A 7 -2.65 16.97 2.22
CA ASN A 7 -2.93 17.95 1.16
C ASN A 7 -3.84 17.40 0.04
N LEU A 8 -4.31 16.15 0.17
CA LEU A 8 -5.16 15.44 -0.78
C LEU A 8 -4.57 15.35 -2.20
N LEU A 9 -3.24 15.46 -2.33
CA LEU A 9 -2.57 15.35 -3.63
C LEU A 9 -2.40 13.89 -4.02
N ILE A 10 -2.76 13.59 -5.27
CA ILE A 10 -2.34 12.36 -5.95
C ILE A 10 -0.89 12.57 -6.36
N VAL A 11 0.01 11.82 -5.75
CA VAL A 11 1.46 11.93 -6.02
C VAL A 11 1.96 10.85 -6.97
N ASP A 12 1.21 9.77 -7.11
CA ASP A 12 1.55 8.68 -8.03
C ASP A 12 0.34 7.81 -8.36
N TYR A 13 0.36 7.15 -9.50
CA TYR A 13 -0.60 6.13 -9.88
C TYR A 13 0.08 5.06 -10.75
N GLY A 14 -0.32 3.81 -10.55
CA GLY A 14 0.09 2.69 -11.39
C GLY A 14 -1.04 2.28 -12.30
N LEU A 15 -0.71 1.94 -13.54
CA LEU A 15 -1.62 1.24 -14.43
C LEU A 15 -1.37 -0.27 -14.32
N GLY A 16 -2.45 -1.05 -14.30
CA GLY A 16 -2.37 -2.50 -14.42
C GLY A 16 -1.79 -2.88 -15.77
N PHE A 17 -1.10 -4.02 -15.81
CA PHE A 17 -0.69 -4.63 -17.08
C PHE A 17 -1.86 -5.40 -17.68
N LEU A 18 -1.92 -5.52 -19.01
CA LEU A 18 -2.93 -6.32 -19.68
C LEU A 18 -2.81 -7.80 -19.26
N GLY A 19 -3.92 -8.41 -18.85
CA GLY A 19 -3.97 -9.77 -18.30
C GLY A 19 -4.02 -9.79 -16.77
N SER A 20 -4.30 -10.94 -16.17
CA SER A 20 -4.36 -11.12 -14.70
C SER A 20 -2.96 -11.09 -14.07
N VAL A 21 -2.22 -10.01 -14.31
CA VAL A 21 -0.93 -9.73 -13.71
C VAL A 21 -1.19 -9.24 -12.30
N HIS A 22 -0.61 -9.92 -11.31
CA HIS A 22 -0.83 -9.60 -9.90
C HIS A 22 -0.52 -8.12 -9.58
N ASP A 23 -1.38 -7.49 -8.76
CA ASP A 23 -1.29 -6.07 -8.34
C ASP A 23 0.11 -5.66 -7.84
N VAL A 24 0.82 -6.60 -7.22
CA VAL A 24 2.20 -6.43 -6.74
C VAL A 24 3.14 -6.06 -7.88
N TYR A 25 3.00 -6.71 -9.03
CA TYR A 25 3.85 -6.47 -10.19
C TYR A 25 3.55 -5.10 -10.81
N ALA A 26 2.29 -4.70 -10.92
CA ALA A 26 1.94 -3.35 -11.36
C ALA A 26 2.50 -2.29 -10.40
N PHE A 27 2.42 -2.52 -9.08
CA PHE A 27 2.98 -1.63 -8.08
C PHE A 27 4.50 -1.48 -8.18
N GLN A 28 5.25 -2.57 -8.43
CA GLN A 28 6.71 -2.51 -8.61
C GLN A 28 7.14 -1.57 -9.75
N HIS A 29 6.25 -1.29 -10.70
CA HIS A 29 6.55 -0.42 -11.84
C HIS A 29 6.25 1.06 -11.57
N THR A 30 5.57 1.39 -10.46
CA THR A 30 5.21 2.75 -10.06
C THR A 30 6.41 3.58 -9.60
N ARG A 31 6.28 4.91 -9.65
CA ARG A 31 7.31 5.81 -9.12
C ARG A 31 7.48 5.63 -7.63
N THR A 32 6.40 5.35 -6.90
CA THR A 32 6.42 5.08 -5.47
C THR A 32 7.30 3.88 -5.16
N SER A 33 7.19 2.77 -5.92
CA SER A 33 8.05 1.61 -5.66
C SER A 33 9.52 1.88 -5.98
N LYS A 34 9.83 2.67 -7.01
CA LYS A 34 11.20 2.88 -7.51
C LYS A 34 11.93 4.04 -6.84
N GLU A 35 11.21 5.08 -6.47
CA GLU A 35 11.71 6.39 -6.04
C GLU A 35 11.04 6.86 -4.74
N HIS A 36 10.57 5.94 -3.88
CA HIS A 36 9.91 6.25 -2.61
C HIS A 36 10.69 7.27 -1.74
N THR A 37 12.01 7.19 -1.72
CA THR A 37 12.85 8.10 -0.93
C THR A 37 12.70 9.55 -1.38
N GLU A 38 12.64 9.81 -2.69
CA GLU A 38 12.46 11.16 -3.24
C GLU A 38 11.00 11.60 -3.14
N LEU A 39 10.06 10.67 -3.36
CA LEU A 39 8.63 10.97 -3.38
C LEU A 39 8.05 11.21 -1.99
N LEU A 40 8.41 10.36 -1.03
CA LEU A 40 7.91 10.39 0.34
C LEU A 40 8.86 11.15 1.26
N GLY A 41 10.18 11.00 1.08
CA GLY A 41 11.20 11.47 2.02
C GLY A 41 11.59 10.41 3.05
N ASN A 42 12.76 10.59 3.67
CA ASN A 42 13.43 9.58 4.52
C ASN A 42 12.65 9.11 5.77
N TYR A 43 11.59 9.81 6.15
CA TYR A 43 10.83 9.54 7.39
C TYR A 43 9.33 9.44 7.16
N HIS A 44 8.90 9.28 5.90
CA HIS A 44 7.50 9.08 5.56
C HIS A 44 7.27 7.68 5.01
N TRP A 45 6.06 7.17 5.23
CA TRP A 45 5.64 5.85 4.80
C TRP A 45 4.21 5.90 4.29
N ILE A 46 3.85 4.93 3.47
CA ILE A 46 2.48 4.70 3.02
C ILE A 46 1.86 3.52 3.77
N TRP A 47 0.54 3.56 3.92
CA TRP A 47 -0.23 2.35 4.23
C TRP A 47 -0.66 1.68 2.94
N SER A 48 -0.48 0.36 2.88
CA SER A 48 -0.75 -0.44 1.69
C SER A 48 -1.48 -1.73 2.04
N ASP A 49 -2.03 -2.41 1.04
CA ASP A 49 -2.68 -3.72 1.22
C ASP A 49 -1.66 -4.81 1.61
N SER A 50 -2.15 -5.83 2.29
CA SER A 50 -1.46 -7.06 2.67
C SER A 50 -0.81 -7.84 1.52
N VAL A 51 -1.20 -7.59 0.27
CA VAL A 51 -0.60 -8.21 -0.91
C VAL A 51 0.76 -7.59 -1.26
N TYR A 52 1.03 -6.36 -0.84
CA TYR A 52 2.29 -5.66 -1.11
C TYR A 52 3.40 -6.06 -0.14
N PRO A 53 4.67 -5.84 -0.51
CA PRO A 53 5.78 -6.10 0.39
C PRO A 53 5.71 -5.17 1.61
N SER A 54 6.04 -5.74 2.77
CA SER A 54 6.21 -5.00 4.01
C SER A 54 7.62 -4.41 4.04
N GLU A 55 7.73 -3.11 3.85
CA GLU A 55 9.00 -2.38 3.79
C GLU A 55 8.98 -1.20 4.79
N PRO A 56 10.13 -0.62 5.18
CA PRO A 56 10.17 0.53 6.08
C PRO A 56 9.33 1.73 5.63
N TRP A 57 9.14 1.88 4.31
CA TRP A 57 8.34 2.93 3.68
C TRP A 57 6.93 2.46 3.26
N CYS A 58 6.62 1.16 3.36
CA CYS A 58 5.36 0.53 2.95
C CYS A 58 4.81 -0.36 4.06
N LEU A 59 3.94 0.22 4.89
CA LEU A 59 3.32 -0.45 6.02
C LEU A 59 2.05 -1.20 5.57
N VAL A 60 2.00 -2.51 5.85
CA VAL A 60 0.88 -3.39 5.50
C VAL A 60 0.20 -3.95 6.75
N PRO A 61 -1.07 -4.39 6.67
CA PRO A 61 -1.75 -5.07 7.76
C PRO A 61 -0.98 -6.29 8.28
N PHE A 62 -1.04 -6.52 9.59
CA PHE A 62 -0.51 -7.73 10.19
C PHE A 62 -1.30 -8.94 9.73
N LYS A 63 -0.58 -9.95 9.22
CA LYS A 63 -1.16 -11.25 8.87
C LYS A 63 -1.27 -12.12 10.12
N LYS A 64 -2.38 -12.86 10.23
CA LYS A 64 -2.58 -13.80 11.33
C LYS A 64 -1.53 -14.93 11.24
N PRO A 65 -0.76 -15.18 12.32
CA PRO A 65 0.20 -16.29 12.33
C PRO A 65 -0.51 -17.65 12.34
N ARG A 66 0.12 -18.68 11.77
CA ARG A 66 -0.43 -20.05 11.76
C ARG A 66 -0.64 -20.54 13.20
N GLY A 67 -1.86 -20.95 13.53
CA GLY A 67 -2.22 -21.43 14.87
C GLY A 67 -2.29 -20.36 15.97
N GLY A 68 -2.07 -19.08 15.65
CA GLY A 68 -2.07 -17.99 16.62
C GLY A 68 -3.18 -16.96 16.38
N ARG A 69 -3.15 -15.88 17.17
CA ARG A 69 -4.05 -14.73 17.03
C ARG A 69 -3.21 -13.45 16.97
N LEU A 70 -3.74 -12.44 16.29
CA LEU A 70 -3.19 -11.10 16.36
C LEU A 70 -3.37 -10.55 17.78
N THR A 71 -2.40 -9.76 18.24
CA THR A 71 -2.50 -9.04 19.51
C THR A 71 -3.61 -7.98 19.44
N HIS A 72 -4.01 -7.44 20.58
CA HIS A 72 -4.98 -6.33 20.60
C HIS A 72 -4.50 -5.15 19.75
N ASP A 73 -3.23 -4.77 19.90
CA ASP A 73 -2.64 -3.64 19.17
C ASP A 73 -2.57 -3.89 17.67
N GLN A 74 -2.25 -5.11 17.24
CA GLN A 74 -2.24 -5.48 15.81
C GLN A 74 -3.65 -5.43 15.21
N ASN A 75 -4.68 -5.88 15.94
CA ASN A 75 -6.06 -5.76 15.48
C ASN A 75 -6.50 -4.29 15.40
N THR A 76 -6.12 -3.48 16.39
CA THR A 76 -6.39 -2.04 16.41
C THR A 76 -5.72 -1.33 15.23
N PHE A 77 -4.45 -1.65 14.96
CA PHE A 77 -3.73 -1.15 13.78
C PHE A 77 -4.43 -1.55 12.47
N ASN A 78 -4.73 -2.84 12.28
CA ASN A 78 -5.42 -3.32 11.08
C ASN A 78 -6.78 -2.63 10.91
N ARG A 79 -7.53 -2.41 12.01
CA ARG A 79 -8.81 -1.71 11.98
C ARG A 79 -8.65 -0.26 11.48
N PHE A 80 -7.68 0.49 12.01
CA PHE A 80 -7.42 1.85 11.54
C PHE A 80 -7.00 1.86 10.08
N LEU A 81 -6.10 0.95 9.68
CA LEU A 81 -5.66 0.84 8.29
C LEU A 81 -6.82 0.53 7.34
N SER A 82 -7.76 -0.35 7.72
CA SER A 82 -8.98 -0.62 6.94
C SER A 82 -9.93 0.59 6.80
N THR A 83 -9.85 1.59 7.68
CA THR A 83 -10.64 2.82 7.53
C THR A 83 -9.99 3.83 6.58
N VAL A 84 -8.68 3.71 6.36
CA VAL A 84 -7.96 4.61 5.50
C VAL A 84 -8.13 4.11 4.07
N LYS A 85 -8.92 4.85 3.31
CA LYS A 85 -9.05 4.65 1.87
C LYS A 85 -7.81 5.18 1.13
N CYS A 86 -6.61 4.74 1.53
CA CYS A 86 -5.48 4.69 0.60
C CYS A 86 -5.73 3.50 -0.34
N ALA A 87 -6.84 3.55 -1.05
CA ALA A 87 -7.17 2.58 -2.05
C ALA A 87 -6.28 2.89 -3.25
N LEU A 88 -5.28 2.03 -3.46
CA LEU A 88 -4.75 1.82 -4.80
C LEU A 88 -5.94 1.29 -5.64
N TYR A 89 -6.77 2.21 -6.17
CA TYR A 89 -7.73 1.84 -7.19
C TYR A 89 -6.93 1.49 -8.45
N PHE A 90 -6.92 0.21 -8.82
CA PHE A 90 -6.58 -0.22 -10.16
C PHE A 90 -7.86 -0.15 -10.98
N CYS A 91 -7.88 0.74 -11.96
CA CYS A 91 -8.78 0.57 -13.08
C CYS A 91 -8.11 -0.45 -13.99
N ASP A 92 -8.50 -1.72 -13.90
CA ASP A 92 -8.35 -2.63 -15.02
C ASP A 92 -9.16 -2.03 -16.18
N LEU A 93 -8.47 -1.49 -17.18
CA LEU A 93 -9.08 -1.18 -18.46
C LEU A 93 -9.16 -2.48 -19.25
N ASN A 94 -10.24 -3.25 -19.01
CA ASN A 94 -10.93 -4.10 -20.00
C ASN A 94 -12.27 -4.59 -19.43
#